data_AF-A0A1E5W4E1-F1
#
_entry.id   AF-A0A1E5W4E1-F1
#
_cell.length_a   1.000
_cell.length_b   1.000
_cell.length_c   1.000
_cell.angle_alpha   90.00
_cell.angle_beta   90.00
_cell.angle_gamma   90.00
#
_symmetry.space_group_name_H-M   'P 1'
#
loop_
_entity.id
_entity.type
_entity.pdbx_description
1 polymer ?
#
loop_
_entity_poly.entity_id
_entity_poly.type
_entity_poly.pdbx_seq_one_letter_code
_entity_poly.pdbx_strand_id
1 'polypeptide(L)'
;LLENALEASGDDLDSAIKSLTELRLESTGFKSKNGQPTVIQPSVEGIPNSVVDTATEHPPAVDNYQTSNNGSEWVELFVREMSNASDIDDARARASRALEALEKSIVERAGAEASQNLHKENMMLKEQLTVVLRENAVLKRAVAIQHERQKEFDERSHEVQSLKQLVLQYQEQVRTLEINNYALTMHLKQAQQNNSIPGRFNPDVF
;
A
#
# COMPACT_ATOMS: atom_id res chain seq x y z
N LEU A 1 15.74 -8.91 14.06
CA LEU A 1 16.05 -7.69 13.25
C LEU A 1 15.00 -6.62 13.47
N LEU A 2 13.73 -6.85 13.12
CA LEU A 2 12.62 -5.93 13.42
C LEU A 2 12.45 -5.70 14.93
N GLU A 3 12.41 -6.77 15.70
CA GLU A 3 12.25 -6.72 17.16
C GLU A 3 13.43 -6.01 17.83
N ASN A 4 14.67 -6.35 17.44
CA ASN A 4 15.88 -5.68 17.94
C ASN A 4 15.96 -4.19 17.55
N ALA A 5 15.48 -3.80 16.36
CA ALA A 5 15.50 -2.41 15.93
C ALA A 5 14.45 -1.57 16.66
N LEU A 6 13.32 -2.17 17.02
CA LEU A 6 12.27 -1.53 17.81
C LEU A 6 12.71 -1.32 19.27
N GLU A 7 13.34 -2.34 19.86
CA GLU A 7 13.85 -2.29 21.23
C GLU A 7 15.04 -1.30 21.38
N ALA A 8 15.92 -1.24 20.39
CA ALA A 8 17.03 -0.27 20.35
C ALA A 8 16.57 1.18 20.09
N SER A 9 15.38 1.36 19.50
CA SER A 9 14.79 2.67 19.21
C SER A 9 13.85 3.15 20.32
N GLY A 10 13.76 2.42 21.45
CA GLY A 10 12.92 2.80 22.58
C GLY A 10 11.43 2.82 22.24
N ASP A 11 10.96 1.84 21.47
CA ASP A 11 9.58 1.72 20.98
C ASP A 11 9.07 2.91 20.13
N ASP A 12 9.96 3.79 19.68
CA ASP A 12 9.65 4.82 18.70
C ASP A 12 9.71 4.24 17.28
N LEU A 13 8.53 4.16 16.66
CA LEU A 13 8.34 3.56 15.34
C LEU A 13 9.14 4.31 14.25
N ASP A 14 9.20 5.65 14.33
CA ASP A 14 9.88 6.47 13.32
C ASP A 14 11.40 6.29 13.38
N SER A 15 11.96 6.21 14.59
CA SER A 15 13.37 5.87 14.81
C SER A 15 13.70 4.45 14.37
N ALA A 16 12.80 3.49 14.62
CA ALA A 16 12.98 2.09 14.20
C ALA A 16 12.98 1.97 12.67
N ILE A 17 12.06 2.65 11.98
CA ILE A 17 12.01 2.68 10.50
C ILE A 17 13.29 3.28 9.94
N LYS A 18 13.76 4.40 10.51
CA LYS A 18 15.00 5.06 10.07
C LYS A 18 16.21 4.15 10.23
N SER A 19 16.38 3.52 11.39
CA SER A 19 17.48 2.58 11.66
C SER A 19 17.46 1.37 10.70
N LEU A 20 16.29 0.82 10.42
CA LEU A 20 16.14 -0.31 9.50
C LEU A 20 16.46 0.08 8.05
N THR A 21 16.12 1.31 7.64
CA THR A 21 16.51 1.83 6.33
C THR A 21 18.01 2.06 6.23
N GLU A 22 18.66 2.61 7.25
CA GLU A 22 20.11 2.81 7.29
C GLU A 22 20.88 1.49 7.24
N LEU A 23 20.46 0.48 8.03
CA LEU A 23 21.04 -0.87 8.01
C LEU A 23 20.89 -1.55 6.64
N ARG A 24 19.75 -1.34 5.96
CA ARG A 24 19.52 -1.87 4.61
C ARG A 24 20.42 -1.20 3.58
N LEU A 25 20.65 0.12 3.70
CA LEU A 25 21.58 0.85 2.85
C LEU A 25 23.04 0.43 3.09
N GLU A 26 23.45 0.21 4.34
CA GLU A 26 24.79 -0.29 4.68
C GLU A 26 25.03 -1.72 4.19
N SER A 27 24.01 -2.59 4.25
CA SER A 27 24.08 -3.95 3.72
C SER A 27 24.24 -4.00 2.18
N THR A 28 23.93 -2.92 1.47
CA THR A 28 24.11 -2.78 0.01
C THR A 28 25.35 -1.99 -0.38
N GLY A 29 26.34 -1.88 0.51
CA GLY A 29 27.55 -1.07 0.32
C GLY A 29 28.41 -1.42 -0.90
N PHE A 30 28.01 -0.97 -2.09
CA PHE A 30 28.95 -0.35 -3.03
C PHE A 30 29.22 1.06 -2.54
N LYS A 31 30.47 1.30 -2.12
CA LYS A 31 30.98 2.64 -1.79
C LYS A 31 30.77 3.57 -2.99
N SER A 32 30.00 4.64 -2.83
CA SER A 32 30.18 5.82 -3.65
C SER A 32 29.81 7.09 -2.88
N LYS A 33 30.77 8.02 -2.83
CA LYS A 33 30.63 9.34 -2.24
C LYS A 33 29.76 10.22 -3.15
N ASN A 34 28.94 11.03 -2.49
CA ASN A 34 28.31 12.28 -2.93
C ASN A 34 27.20 12.24 -3.99
N GLY A 35 26.08 12.90 -3.66
CA GLY A 35 25.18 13.56 -4.61
C GLY A 35 23.78 12.94 -4.72
N GLN A 36 22.83 13.47 -3.95
CA GLN A 36 21.37 13.33 -4.09
C GLN A 36 20.86 13.79 -5.49
N PRO A 37 19.56 13.64 -5.82
CA PRO A 37 18.63 12.49 -5.69
C PRO A 37 18.08 12.07 -7.07
N THR A 38 17.42 10.91 -7.18
CA THR A 38 16.07 10.73 -7.77
C THR A 38 15.77 9.23 -7.94
N VAL A 39 14.79 8.79 -7.14
CA VAL A 39 13.76 7.77 -7.36
C VAL A 39 13.85 6.92 -8.64
N ILE A 40 13.94 5.59 -8.49
CA ILE A 40 13.08 4.57 -9.15
C ILE A 40 13.06 3.28 -8.30
N GLN A 41 11.84 2.75 -8.20
CA GLN A 41 11.24 1.54 -7.60
C GLN A 41 12.11 0.27 -7.40
N PRO A 42 11.65 -0.66 -6.54
CA PRO A 42 11.83 -2.09 -6.78
C PRO A 42 10.50 -2.81 -6.99
N SER A 43 10.47 -3.50 -8.14
CA SER A 43 9.66 -4.68 -8.43
C SER A 43 9.81 -5.76 -7.35
N VAL A 44 8.77 -6.57 -7.17
CA VAL A 44 8.71 -7.71 -6.23
C VAL A 44 8.66 -9.01 -7.05
N GLU A 45 9.69 -9.85 -6.91
CA GLU A 45 9.65 -11.32 -7.11
C GLU A 45 8.76 -11.93 -6.01
N GLY A 46 7.91 -12.95 -6.18
CA GLY A 46 7.95 -14.15 -7.02
C GLY A 46 7.93 -15.39 -6.10
N ILE A 47 6.88 -16.22 -6.11
CA ILE A 47 6.85 -17.62 -5.61
C ILE A 47 5.87 -18.45 -6.47
N PRO A 48 6.15 -19.74 -6.79
CA PRO A 48 5.63 -20.44 -7.96
C PRO A 48 4.52 -21.47 -7.66
N ASN A 49 3.74 -21.87 -8.69
CA ASN A 49 3.57 -23.28 -9.09
C ASN A 49 2.54 -23.52 -10.22
N SER A 50 2.95 -24.44 -11.10
CA SER A 50 2.17 -25.41 -11.90
C SER A 50 1.45 -24.98 -13.18
N VAL A 51 2.18 -25.11 -14.29
CA VAL A 51 1.83 -25.80 -15.55
C VAL A 51 0.35 -25.84 -15.93
N VAL A 52 -0.02 -25.02 -16.93
CA VAL A 52 -0.76 -25.46 -18.13
C VAL A 52 -0.24 -24.63 -19.31
N ASP A 53 0.24 -25.34 -20.33
CA ASP A 53 0.57 -24.83 -21.66
C ASP A 53 -0.63 -24.13 -22.30
N THR A 54 -0.47 -22.85 -22.64
CA THR A 54 -1.06 -22.28 -23.85
C THR A 54 -0.12 -21.23 -24.40
N ALA A 55 0.52 -21.59 -25.51
CA ALA A 55 1.30 -20.70 -26.36
C ALA A 55 0.52 -19.42 -26.65
N THR A 56 1.05 -18.28 -26.22
CA THR A 56 0.76 -16.99 -26.85
C THR A 56 2.10 -16.34 -27.11
N GLU A 57 2.48 -16.38 -28.37
CA GLU A 57 3.68 -15.75 -28.91
C GLU A 57 3.72 -14.28 -28.49
N HIS A 58 4.78 -13.92 -27.77
CA HIS A 58 5.22 -12.54 -27.63
C HIS A 58 5.68 -12.10 -29.03
N PRO A 59 5.02 -11.16 -29.74
CA PRO A 59 5.65 -10.57 -30.89
C PRO A 59 6.82 -9.74 -30.35
N PRO A 60 8.04 -9.88 -30.91
CA PRO A 60 9.16 -9.08 -30.46
C PRO A 60 8.77 -7.62 -30.61
N ALA A 61 9.08 -6.82 -29.58
CA ALA A 61 9.13 -5.38 -29.72
C ALA A 61 10.11 -5.11 -30.87
N VAL A 62 9.55 -4.88 -32.06
CA VAL A 62 10.29 -4.36 -33.19
C VAL A 62 10.58 -2.93 -32.76
N ASP A 63 11.74 -2.77 -32.13
CA ASP A 63 12.36 -1.48 -31.94
C ASP A 63 12.25 -0.75 -33.27
N ASN A 64 11.45 0.31 -33.26
CA ASN A 64 11.15 1.11 -34.44
C ASN A 64 12.37 1.99 -34.75
N TYR A 65 13.50 1.35 -35.07
CA TYR A 65 14.61 1.95 -35.80
C TYR A 65 14.22 2.08 -37.28
N GLN A 66 13.08 2.70 -37.54
CA GLN A 66 12.80 3.32 -38.83
C GLN A 66 13.28 4.77 -38.77
N THR A 67 14.56 4.96 -38.47
CA THR A 67 15.33 6.01 -39.14
C THR A 67 15.51 5.55 -40.58
N SER A 68 14.42 5.63 -41.34
CA SER A 68 14.44 5.40 -42.77
C SER A 68 15.52 6.29 -43.39
N ASN A 69 16.16 5.76 -44.41
CA ASN A 69 17.26 6.32 -45.21
C ASN A 69 16.95 7.67 -45.90
N ASN A 70 16.10 8.54 -45.33
CA ASN A 70 15.73 9.82 -45.89
C ASN A 70 16.94 10.73 -46.10
N GLY A 71 17.94 10.67 -45.21
CA GLY A 71 19.15 11.50 -45.33
C GLY A 71 19.91 11.22 -46.63
N SER A 72 20.15 9.95 -46.95
CA SER A 72 20.81 9.57 -48.20
C SER A 72 19.95 9.87 -49.44
N GLU A 73 18.64 9.67 -49.35
CA GLU A 73 17.71 9.97 -50.45
C GLU A 73 17.67 11.47 -50.79
N TRP A 74 17.65 12.35 -49.78
CA TRP A 74 17.71 13.80 -49.98
C TRP A 74 19.05 14.24 -50.57
N VAL A 75 20.16 13.64 -50.14
CA VAL A 75 21.50 13.91 -50.71
C VAL A 75 21.55 13.52 -52.19
N GLU A 76 21.06 12.34 -52.55
CA GLU A 76 21.02 11.88 -53.93
C GLU A 76 20.10 12.73 -54.82
N LEU A 77 18.95 13.15 -54.30
CA LEU A 77 18.02 14.04 -55.00
C LEU A 77 18.66 15.42 -55.22
N PHE A 78 19.34 15.96 -54.20
CA PHE A 78 20.01 17.24 -54.28
C PHE A 78 21.16 17.26 -55.29
N VAL A 79 22.05 16.24 -55.24
CA VAL A 79 23.16 16.10 -56.19
C VAL A 79 22.64 15.94 -57.62
N ARG A 80 21.57 15.17 -57.82
CA ARG A 80 20.95 14.97 -59.13
C ARG A 80 20.34 16.26 -59.69
N GLU A 81 19.61 17.02 -58.88
CA GLU A 81 19.04 18.30 -59.30
C GLU A 81 20.10 19.33 -59.68
N MET A 82 21.18 19.43 -58.91
CA MET A 82 22.27 20.36 -59.24
C MET A 82 23.09 19.91 -60.45
N SER A 83 23.31 18.61 -60.63
CA SER A 83 24.08 18.08 -61.77
C SER A 83 23.34 18.25 -63.12
N ASN A 84 22.02 18.41 -63.07
CA ASN A 84 21.17 18.63 -64.25
C ASN A 84 20.88 20.13 -64.52
N ALA A 85 21.47 21.03 -63.74
CA ALA A 85 21.26 22.47 -63.92
C ALA A 85 21.94 22.98 -65.21
N SER A 86 21.28 23.91 -65.90
CA SER A 86 21.80 24.47 -67.16
C SER A 86 22.82 25.59 -66.93
N ASP A 87 22.70 26.31 -65.81
CA ASP A 87 23.62 27.36 -65.37
C ASP A 87 23.59 27.49 -63.83
N ILE A 88 24.39 28.40 -63.30
CA ILE A 88 24.53 28.60 -61.85
C ILE A 88 23.27 29.19 -61.19
N ASP A 89 22.48 29.97 -61.91
CA ASP A 89 21.26 30.57 -61.38
C ASP A 89 20.11 29.54 -61.35
N ASP A 90 20.02 28.65 -62.34
CA ASP A 90 19.15 27.46 -62.32
C ASP A 90 19.53 26.52 -61.17
N ALA A 91 20.83 26.24 -60.98
CA ALA A 91 21.31 25.43 -59.86
C ALA A 91 20.91 26.04 -58.50
N ARG A 92 21.02 27.38 -58.35
CA ARG A 92 20.59 28.10 -57.14
C ARG A 92 19.08 27.99 -56.92
N ALA A 93 18.27 28.18 -57.98
CA ALA A 93 16.82 28.06 -57.88
C ALA A 93 16.37 26.64 -57.51
N ARG A 94 17.01 25.62 -58.08
CA ARG A 94 16.78 24.19 -57.74
C ARG A 94 17.18 23.89 -56.30
N ALA A 95 18.34 24.38 -55.86
CA ALA A 95 18.80 24.20 -54.48
C ALA A 95 17.83 24.84 -53.47
N SER A 96 17.33 26.06 -53.74
CA SER A 96 16.33 26.70 -52.88
C SER A 96 15.08 25.83 -52.73
N ARG A 97 14.52 25.38 -53.85
CA ARG A 97 13.31 24.54 -53.86
C ARG A 97 13.52 23.21 -53.13
N ALA A 98 14.67 22.58 -53.32
CA ALA A 98 15.00 21.32 -52.65
C ALA A 98 15.15 21.50 -51.12
N LEU A 99 15.77 22.60 -50.69
CA LEU A 99 15.91 22.92 -49.26
C LEU A 99 14.57 23.30 -48.62
N GLU A 100 13.72 24.05 -49.30
CA GLU A 100 12.36 24.36 -48.83
C GLU A 100 11.51 23.07 -48.68
N ALA A 101 11.61 22.15 -49.63
CA ALA A 101 10.93 20.86 -49.56
C ALA A 101 11.46 19.99 -48.41
N LEU A 102 12.78 20.01 -48.18
CA LEU A 102 13.40 19.32 -47.04
C LEU A 102 12.96 19.93 -45.70
N GLU A 103 12.96 21.26 -45.57
CA GLU A 103 12.49 21.95 -44.37
C GLU A 103 11.04 21.57 -44.05
N LYS A 104 10.16 21.64 -45.06
CA LYS A 104 8.76 21.23 -44.90
C LYS A 104 8.63 19.77 -44.44
N SER A 105 9.39 18.87 -45.07
CA SER A 105 9.41 17.45 -44.69
C SER A 105 9.91 17.22 -43.25
N ILE A 106 10.92 17.98 -42.81
CA ILE A 106 11.44 17.92 -41.44
C ILE A 106 10.38 18.42 -40.46
N VAL A 107 9.76 19.58 -40.72
CA VAL A 107 8.74 20.17 -39.84
C VAL A 107 7.51 19.26 -39.72
N GLU A 108 7.01 18.72 -40.83
CA GLU A 108 5.86 17.81 -40.83
C GLU A 108 6.15 16.54 -40.04
N ARG A 109 7.31 15.92 -40.26
CA ARG A 109 7.73 14.72 -39.53
C ARG A 109 7.93 15.00 -38.04
N ALA A 110 8.64 16.07 -37.69
CA ALA A 110 8.83 16.45 -36.29
C ALA A 110 7.49 16.73 -35.59
N GLY A 111 6.55 17.38 -36.27
CA GLY A 111 5.19 17.60 -35.76
C GLY A 111 4.39 16.31 -35.59
N ALA A 112 4.49 15.37 -36.54
CA ALA A 112 3.85 14.06 -36.44
C ALA A 112 4.43 13.22 -35.31
N GLU A 113 5.76 13.16 -35.18
CA GLU A 113 6.46 12.46 -34.10
C GLU A 113 6.11 13.06 -32.73
N ALA A 114 6.11 14.40 -32.59
CA ALA A 114 5.71 15.07 -31.36
C ALA A 114 4.25 14.74 -30.99
N SER A 115 3.34 14.78 -31.97
CA SER A 115 1.92 14.45 -31.75
C SER A 115 1.73 12.99 -31.35
N GLN A 116 2.46 12.07 -31.99
CA GLN A 116 2.42 10.64 -31.66
C GLN A 116 2.98 10.37 -30.26
N ASN A 117 4.09 11.01 -29.89
CA ASN A 117 4.69 10.86 -28.57
C ASN A 117 3.77 11.40 -27.47
N LEU A 118 3.20 12.60 -27.67
CA LEU A 118 2.20 13.16 -26.76
C LEU A 118 0.97 12.25 -26.63
N HIS A 119 0.51 11.65 -27.73
CA HIS A 119 -0.61 10.72 -27.69
C HIS A 119 -0.29 9.46 -26.86
N LYS A 120 0.89 8.87 -27.07
CA LYS A 120 1.36 7.71 -26.30
C LYS A 120 1.48 8.04 -24.81
N GLU A 121 2.09 9.16 -24.47
CA GLU A 121 2.22 9.63 -23.08
C GLU A 121 0.84 9.86 -22.45
N ASN A 122 -0.09 10.50 -23.16
CA ASN A 122 -1.44 10.74 -22.67
C ASN A 122 -2.20 9.44 -22.39
N MET A 123 -2.04 8.43 -23.25
CA MET A 123 -2.63 7.10 -23.04
C MET A 123 -2.03 6.41 -21.82
N MET A 124 -0.70 6.44 -21.66
CA MET A 124 -0.03 5.87 -20.50
C MET A 124 -0.46 6.55 -19.19
N LEU A 125 -0.55 7.89 -19.18
CA LEU A 125 -0.99 8.65 -18.02
C LEU A 125 -2.45 8.35 -17.65
N LYS A 126 -3.33 8.19 -18.65
CA LYS A 126 -4.71 7.77 -18.42
C LYS A 126 -4.79 6.37 -17.80
N GLU A 127 -4.00 5.43 -18.29
CA GLU A 127 -3.94 4.08 -17.73
C GLU A 127 -3.46 4.10 -16.28
N GLN A 128 -2.35 4.80 -15.98
CA GLN A 128 -1.87 4.96 -14.61
C GLN A 128 -2.91 5.61 -13.70
N LEU A 129 -3.62 6.64 -14.18
CA LEU A 129 -4.70 7.28 -13.43
C LEU A 129 -5.81 6.29 -13.08
N THR A 130 -6.21 5.43 -14.02
CA THR A 130 -7.24 4.41 -13.75
C THR A 130 -6.79 3.39 -12.70
N VAL A 131 -5.51 2.99 -12.71
CA VAL A 131 -4.93 2.09 -11.69
C VAL A 131 -4.97 2.77 -10.32
N VAL A 132 -4.47 4.00 -10.21
CA VAL A 132 -4.45 4.75 -8.94
C VAL A 132 -5.87 4.97 -8.40
N LEU A 133 -6.86 5.25 -9.25
CA LEU A 133 -8.25 5.37 -8.81
C LEU A 133 -8.81 4.05 -8.27
N ARG A 134 -8.48 2.93 -8.92
CA ARG A 134 -8.87 1.60 -8.44
C ARG A 134 -8.24 1.30 -7.08
N GLU A 135 -6.94 1.54 -6.93
CA GLU A 135 -6.22 1.35 -5.66
C GLU A 135 -6.79 2.24 -4.55
N ASN A 136 -7.08 3.52 -4.86
CA ASN A 136 -7.71 4.44 -3.91
C ASN A 136 -9.08 3.92 -3.42
N ALA A 137 -9.86 3.30 -4.31
CA ALA A 137 -11.15 2.70 -3.94
C ALA A 137 -10.99 1.45 -3.07
N VAL A 138 -9.93 0.65 -3.28
CA VAL A 138 -9.60 -0.49 -2.41
C VAL A 138 -9.16 0.02 -1.03
N LEU A 139 -8.28 1.02 -0.98
CA LEU A 139 -7.81 1.62 0.28
C LEU A 139 -8.97 2.23 1.09
N LYS A 140 -9.87 2.99 0.44
CA LYS A 140 -11.06 3.53 1.11
C LYS A 140 -11.94 2.44 1.72
N ARG A 141 -12.12 1.32 1.02
CA ARG A 141 -12.86 0.16 1.55
C ARG A 141 -12.13 -0.49 2.73
N ALA A 142 -10.81 -0.67 2.64
CA ALA A 142 -10.02 -1.22 3.73
C ALA A 142 -10.09 -0.34 4.99
N VAL A 143 -10.00 0.98 4.84
CA VAL A 143 -10.11 1.94 5.95
C VAL A 143 -11.50 1.88 6.60
N ALA A 144 -12.58 1.80 5.79
CA ALA A 144 -13.93 1.67 6.33
C ALA A 144 -14.10 0.40 7.16
N ILE A 145 -13.62 -0.74 6.65
CA ILE A 145 -13.64 -2.04 7.37
C ILE A 145 -12.81 -1.95 8.65
N GLN A 146 -11.63 -1.33 8.59
CA GLN A 146 -10.77 -1.18 9.77
C GLN A 146 -11.44 -0.31 10.85
N HIS A 147 -12.10 0.77 10.44
CA HIS A 147 -12.83 1.64 11.36
C HIS A 147 -14.00 0.90 12.02
N GLU A 148 -14.77 0.11 11.26
CA GLU A 148 -15.87 -0.70 11.80
C GLU A 148 -15.36 -1.72 12.82
N ARG A 149 -14.27 -2.44 12.51
CA ARG A 149 -13.65 -3.39 13.43
C ARG A 149 -13.13 -2.73 14.71
N GLN A 150 -12.53 -1.54 14.58
CA GLN A 150 -12.07 -0.78 15.75
C GLN A 150 -13.24 -0.40 16.64
N LYS A 151 -14.32 0.10 16.04
CA LYS A 151 -15.54 0.45 16.77
C LYS A 151 -16.12 -0.75 17.53
N GLU A 152 -16.25 -1.91 16.89
CA GLU A 152 -16.71 -3.14 17.56
C GLU A 152 -15.77 -3.60 18.68
N PHE A 153 -14.47 -3.37 18.53
CA PHE A 153 -13.49 -3.67 19.56
C PHE A 153 -13.68 -2.77 20.79
N ASP A 154 -13.86 -1.47 20.57
CA ASP A 154 -14.09 -0.49 21.63
C ASP A 154 -15.41 -0.78 22.37
N GLU A 155 -16.47 -1.10 21.64
CA GLU A 155 -17.76 -1.53 22.21
C GLU A 155 -17.62 -2.79 23.07
N ARG A 156 -16.95 -3.84 22.55
CA ARG A 156 -16.68 -5.07 23.33
C ARG A 156 -15.79 -4.80 24.54
N SER A 157 -14.82 -3.90 24.43
CA SER A 157 -13.96 -3.51 25.55
C SER A 157 -14.78 -2.88 26.68
N HIS A 158 -15.72 -1.99 26.35
CA HIS A 158 -16.66 -1.41 27.30
C HIS A 158 -17.58 -2.45 27.94
N GLU A 159 -18.13 -3.38 27.16
CA GLU A 159 -18.95 -4.47 27.67
C GLU A 159 -18.17 -5.35 28.66
N VAL A 160 -16.92 -5.73 28.32
CA VAL A 160 -16.04 -6.50 29.20
C VAL A 160 -15.76 -5.75 30.51
N GLN A 161 -15.54 -4.44 30.46
CA GLN A 161 -15.36 -3.63 31.67
C GLN A 161 -16.62 -3.61 32.53
N SER A 162 -17.79 -3.45 31.93
CA SER A 162 -19.08 -3.48 32.62
C SER A 162 -19.33 -4.84 33.29
N LEU A 163 -19.09 -5.94 32.58
CA LEU A 163 -19.21 -7.30 33.11
C LEU A 163 -18.25 -7.55 34.27
N LYS A 164 -16.99 -7.08 34.19
CA LYS A 164 -16.04 -7.16 35.30
C LYS A 164 -16.57 -6.45 36.55
N GLN A 165 -17.15 -5.26 36.39
CA GLN A 165 -17.75 -4.53 37.51
C GLN A 165 -18.93 -5.30 38.11
N LEU A 166 -19.80 -5.88 37.28
CA LEU A 166 -20.93 -6.68 37.73
C LEU A 166 -20.48 -7.95 38.48
N VAL A 167 -19.43 -8.62 38.01
CA VAL A 167 -18.83 -9.78 38.68
C VAL A 167 -18.31 -9.39 40.06
N LEU A 168 -17.60 -8.26 40.19
CA LEU A 168 -17.13 -7.76 41.49
C LEU A 168 -18.30 -7.47 42.44
N GLN A 169 -19.39 -6.88 41.93
CA GLN A 169 -20.59 -6.64 42.73
C GLN A 169 -21.20 -7.95 43.24
N TYR A 170 -21.34 -8.97 42.39
CA TYR A 170 -21.86 -10.27 42.82
C TYR A 170 -20.94 -10.98 43.80
N GLN A 171 -19.62 -10.89 43.63
CA GLN A 171 -18.66 -11.43 44.60
C GLN A 171 -18.84 -10.79 45.99
N GLU A 172 -19.07 -9.47 46.06
CA GLU A 172 -19.32 -8.78 47.33
C GLU A 172 -20.65 -9.22 47.98
N GLN A 173 -21.70 -9.38 47.16
CA GLN A 173 -22.99 -9.89 47.65
C GLN A 173 -22.87 -11.29 48.24
N VAL A 174 -22.15 -12.20 47.56
CA VAL A 174 -21.90 -13.55 48.06
C VAL A 174 -21.15 -13.50 49.38
N ARG A 175 -20.05 -12.74 49.47
CA ARG A 175 -19.30 -12.56 50.72
C ARG A 175 -20.19 -12.06 51.86
N THR A 176 -21.04 -11.09 51.58
CA THR A 176 -21.97 -10.53 52.58
C THR A 176 -22.97 -11.58 53.06
N LEU A 177 -23.54 -12.37 52.15
CA LEU A 177 -24.46 -13.45 52.49
C LEU A 177 -23.78 -14.56 53.29
N GLU A 178 -22.55 -14.93 52.95
CA GLU A 178 -21.75 -15.91 53.69
C GLU A 178 -21.52 -15.46 55.14
N ILE A 179 -21.12 -14.20 55.35
CA ILE A 179 -20.94 -13.62 56.68
C ILE A 179 -22.25 -13.63 57.47
N ASN A 180 -23.35 -13.21 56.85
CA ASN A 180 -24.67 -13.21 57.50
C ASN A 180 -25.13 -14.62 57.89
N ASN A 181 -24.94 -15.60 57.01
CA ASN A 181 -25.30 -16.98 57.28
C ASN A 181 -24.47 -17.57 58.43
N TYR A 182 -23.17 -17.26 58.47
CA TYR A 182 -22.30 -17.64 59.58
C TYR A 182 -22.77 -17.03 60.90
N ALA A 183 -23.06 -15.72 60.93
CA ALA A 183 -23.56 -15.04 62.11
C ALA A 183 -24.87 -15.65 62.62
N LEU A 184 -25.83 -15.90 61.73
CA LEU A 184 -27.09 -16.57 62.05
C LEU A 184 -26.88 -17.98 62.62
N THR A 185 -26.01 -18.77 62.01
CA THR A 185 -25.66 -20.12 62.49
C THR A 185 -25.05 -20.07 63.89
N MET A 186 -24.18 -19.10 64.17
CA MET A 186 -23.59 -18.89 65.49
C MET A 186 -24.64 -18.49 66.54
N HIS A 187 -25.51 -17.54 66.22
CA HIS A 187 -26.60 -17.13 67.10
C HIS A 187 -27.58 -18.28 67.40
N LEU A 188 -27.91 -19.10 66.39
CA LEU A 188 -28.78 -20.25 66.55
C LEU A 188 -28.18 -21.29 67.48
N LYS A 189 -26.88 -21.63 67.33
CA LYS A 189 -26.17 -22.51 68.25
C LYS A 189 -26.16 -21.98 69.68
N GLN A 190 -25.92 -20.68 69.85
CA GLN A 190 -25.94 -20.04 71.17
C GLN A 190 -27.33 -20.10 71.82
N ALA A 191 -28.41 -19.86 71.06
CA ALA A 191 -29.78 -19.98 71.54
C ALA A 191 -30.15 -21.42 71.93
N GLN A 192 -29.66 -22.42 71.20
CA GLN A 192 -29.86 -23.84 71.54
C GLN A 192 -29.10 -24.26 72.81
N GLN A 193 -27.87 -23.79 72.99
CA GLN A 193 -27.06 -24.12 74.17
C GLN A 193 -27.54 -23.39 75.44
N ASN A 194 -28.01 -22.15 75.30
CA ASN A 194 -28.60 -21.38 76.41
C ASN A 194 -30.02 -21.86 76.78
N ASN A 195 -30.67 -22.67 75.94
CA ASN A 195 -31.85 -23.44 76.30
C ASN A 195 -31.45 -24.73 77.04
N SER A 196 -30.81 -24.59 78.20
CA SER A 196 -30.79 -25.64 79.22
C SER A 196 -32.08 -25.55 80.05
N ILE A 197 -33.23 -25.82 79.42
CA ILE A 197 -34.46 -26.17 80.16
C ILE A 197 -34.62 -27.68 80.06
N PRO A 198 -34.40 -28.42 81.15
CA PRO A 198 -34.75 -29.84 81.22
C PRO A 198 -36.26 -29.99 81.05
N GLY A 199 -36.67 -30.57 79.92
CA GLY A 199 -37.96 -31.23 79.72
C GLY A 199 -39.20 -30.56 80.31
N ARG A 200 -39.80 -29.63 79.58
CA ARG A 200 -41.26 -29.47 79.56
C ARG A 200 -41.74 -29.18 78.14
N PHE A 201 -41.90 -30.27 77.37
CA PHE A 201 -42.94 -30.27 76.35
C PHE A 201 -44.28 -30.17 77.10
N ASN A 202 -45.11 -29.19 76.76
CA ASN A 202 -46.52 -29.16 77.21
C ASN A 202 -47.29 -30.21 76.40
N PRO A 203 -47.85 -31.26 77.02
CA PRO A 203 -48.80 -32.15 76.36
C PRO A 203 -50.20 -31.58 76.59
N ASP A 204 -50.79 -31.00 75.55
CA ASP A 204 -52.14 -30.42 75.54
C ASP A 204 -52.35 -29.30 76.59
N VAL A 205 -53.14 -28.26 76.35
CA VAL A 205 -54.60 -28.22 76.49
C VAL A 205 -54.92 -26.71 76.47
N PHE A 206 -55.88 -26.29 75.61
CA PHE A 206 -56.82 -25.16 75.71
C PHE A 206 -56.32 -23.73 76.02
#